data_AF-A0A8J7XFQ8-F1
#
_entry.id   AF-A0A8J7XFQ8-F1
#
_cell.length_a   1.000
_cell.length_b   1.000
_cell.length_c   1.000
_cell.angle_alpha   90.00
_cell.angle_beta   90.00
_cell.angle_gamma   90.00
#
_symmetry.space_group_name_H-M   'P 1'
#
loop_
_entity.id
_entity.type
_entity.pdbx_description
1 polymer ?
#
loop_
_entity_poly.entity_id
_entity_poly.type
_entity_poly.pdbx_seq_one_letter_code
_entity_poly.pdbx_strand_id
1 'polypeptide(L)'
;MKTTFLKKYLLFYVSVLVVVIPLELIFSPNHRVTIAEYGWGYFIRNSLMGMGILYALLSFIGLLILLKMEYTPVRMGVLSLVLGFIIEFLFMKPGWVYSIARFQITVGIIIAVLLSAFYWFAVWGFPSYMLKRYTAVIS
;
A
#
# COMPACT_ATOMS: atom_id res chain seq x y z
N MET A 1 12.42 20.56 -20.58
CA MET A 1 12.61 19.11 -20.80
C MET A 1 11.38 18.42 -20.22
N LYS A 2 10.56 17.72 -21.02
CA LYS A 2 9.31 17.11 -20.53
C LYS A 2 9.66 15.94 -19.61
N THR A 3 9.37 16.07 -18.33
CA THR A 3 9.29 14.90 -17.45
C THR A 3 8.21 13.96 -17.97
N THR A 4 8.62 12.84 -18.56
CA THR A 4 7.67 11.82 -19.01
C THR A 4 6.94 11.30 -17.77
N PHE A 5 5.61 11.31 -17.83
CA PHE A 5 4.69 10.75 -16.81
C PHE A 5 5.20 9.43 -16.22
N LEU A 6 5.80 8.59 -17.07
CA LEU A 6 6.47 7.34 -16.71
C LEU A 6 7.48 7.48 -15.55
N LYS A 7 8.35 8.50 -15.54
CA LYS A 7 9.32 8.70 -14.46
C LYS A 7 8.63 8.97 -13.12
N LYS A 8 7.60 9.82 -13.13
CA LYS A 8 6.81 10.14 -11.93
C LYS A 8 6.06 8.91 -11.43
N TYR A 9 5.52 8.12 -12.35
CA TYR A 9 4.85 6.85 -12.06
C TYR A 9 5.79 5.82 -11.46
N LEU A 10 6.97 5.62 -12.06
CA LEU A 10 7.96 4.70 -11.53
C LEU A 10 8.43 5.11 -10.13
N LEU A 11 8.71 6.40 -9.90
CA LEU A 11 9.08 6.87 -8.56
C LEU A 11 7.93 6.65 -7.56
N PHE A 12 6.70 6.97 -7.94
CA PHE A 12 5.53 6.73 -7.08
C PHE A 12 5.44 5.25 -6.72
N TYR A 13 5.39 4.38 -7.72
CA TYR A 13 5.21 2.94 -7.55
C TYR A 13 6.35 2.27 -6.79
N VAL A 14 7.61 2.59 -7.11
CA VAL A 14 8.77 2.05 -6.38
C VAL A 14 8.74 2.49 -4.92
N SER A 15 8.38 3.74 -4.65
CA SER A 15 8.25 4.22 -3.27
C SER A 15 7.15 3.47 -2.50
N VAL A 16 6.04 3.11 -3.17
CA VAL A 16 5.02 2.22 -2.58
C VAL A 16 5.61 0.87 -2.24
N LEU A 17 6.29 0.22 -3.18
CA LEU A 17 6.86 -1.12 -2.95
C LEU A 17 7.89 -1.12 -1.81
N VAL A 18 8.73 -0.08 -1.71
CA VAL A 18 9.73 0.06 -0.64
C VAL A 18 9.08 0.18 0.73
N VAL A 19 7.87 0.74 0.83
CA VAL A 19 7.11 0.79 2.08
C VAL A 19 6.40 -0.53 2.33
N VAL A 20 5.67 -1.02 1.33
CA VAL A 20 4.76 -2.15 1.46
C VAL A 20 5.49 -3.47 1.69
N ILE A 21 6.48 -3.80 0.85
CA ILE A 21 7.11 -5.12 0.87
C ILE A 21 7.77 -5.40 2.24
N PRO A 22 8.56 -4.48 2.83
CA PRO A 22 9.13 -4.73 4.15
C PRO A 22 8.07 -4.87 5.24
N LEU A 23 7.01 -4.05 5.22
CA LEU A 23 5.94 -4.15 6.19
C LEU A 23 5.22 -5.49 6.11
N GLU A 24 4.93 -5.97 4.89
CA GLU A 24 4.31 -7.28 4.67
C GLU A 24 5.19 -8.44 5.15
N LEU A 25 6.51 -8.35 4.95
CA LEU A 25 7.46 -9.37 5.41
C LEU A 25 7.61 -9.39 6.94
N ILE A 26 7.57 -8.22 7.59
CA ILE A 26 7.77 -8.09 9.03
C ILE A 26 6.50 -8.43 9.81
N PHE A 27 5.34 -7.98 9.31
CA PHE A 27 4.10 -8.00 10.10
C PHE A 27 3.09 -9.07 9.68
N SER A 28 3.20 -9.70 8.51
CA SER A 28 2.26 -10.76 8.09
C SER A 28 2.69 -12.15 8.58
N PRO A 29 1.97 -12.76 9.53
CA PRO A 29 2.27 -14.12 9.98
C PRO A 29 2.01 -15.15 8.87
N ASN A 30 0.98 -14.91 8.05
CA ASN A 30 0.58 -15.80 6.96
C ASN A 30 1.66 -15.93 5.89
N HIS A 31 2.38 -14.84 5.60
CA HIS A 31 3.49 -14.86 4.65
C HIS A 31 4.68 -15.67 5.18
N ARG A 32 4.97 -15.58 6.49
CA ARG A 32 6.01 -16.41 7.12
C ARG A 32 5.68 -17.90 7.05
N VAL A 33 4.43 -18.28 7.34
CA VAL A 33 3.97 -19.67 7.20
C VAL A 33 4.06 -20.12 5.74
N THR A 34 3.61 -19.29 4.79
CA THR A 34 3.67 -19.63 3.35
C THR A 34 5.10 -19.84 2.87
N ILE A 35 6.05 -19.00 3.30
CA ILE A 35 7.47 -19.15 2.95
C ILE A 35 8.05 -20.42 3.57
N ALA A 36 7.68 -20.75 4.81
CA ALA A 36 8.14 -21.95 5.49
C ALA A 36 7.58 -23.24 4.86
N GLU A 37 6.32 -23.23 4.43
CA GLU A 37 5.63 -24.41 3.89
C GLU A 37 5.89 -24.63 2.39
N TYR A 38 5.89 -23.56 1.58
CA TYR A 38 5.95 -23.65 0.11
C TYR A 38 7.23 -23.05 -0.50
N GLY A 39 8.09 -22.47 0.34
CA GLY A 39 9.37 -21.89 -0.07
C GLY A 39 9.26 -20.49 -0.71
N TRP A 40 10.42 -19.85 -0.85
CA TRP A 40 10.54 -18.49 -1.39
C TRP A 40 10.03 -18.35 -2.83
N GLY A 41 10.25 -19.34 -3.68
CA GLY A 41 9.82 -19.29 -5.08
C GLY A 41 8.30 -19.17 -5.24
N TYR A 42 7.55 -19.91 -4.42
CA TYR A 42 6.09 -19.84 -4.40
C TYR A 42 5.60 -18.48 -3.88
N PHE A 43 6.17 -18.01 -2.77
CA PHE A 43 5.82 -16.71 -2.18
C PHE A 43 6.08 -15.55 -3.14
N ILE A 44 7.24 -15.53 -3.81
CA ILE A 44 7.57 -14.48 -4.79
C ILE A 44 6.56 -14.50 -5.94
N ARG A 45 6.30 -15.67 -6.52
CA ARG A 45 5.43 -15.80 -7.69
C ARG A 45 3.98 -15.47 -7.40
N ASN A 46 3.45 -15.90 -6.26
CA ASN A 46 2.02 -15.79 -6.00
C ASN A 46 1.67 -14.57 -5.14
N SER A 47 2.40 -14.36 -4.04
CA SER A 47 2.11 -13.28 -3.10
C SER A 47 2.72 -11.96 -3.56
N LEU A 48 4.03 -11.91 -3.84
CA LEU A 48 4.68 -10.65 -4.24
C LEU A 48 4.24 -10.16 -5.62
N MET A 49 4.04 -11.03 -6.61
CA MET A 49 3.51 -10.58 -7.91
C MET A 49 2.09 -10.04 -7.79
N GLY A 50 1.23 -10.69 -7.00
CA GLY A 50 -0.14 -10.21 -6.76
C GLY A 50 -0.16 -8.84 -6.11
N MET A 51 0.65 -8.65 -5.06
CA MET A 51 0.87 -7.34 -4.43
C MET A 51 1.41 -6.32 -5.44
N GLY A 52 2.42 -6.68 -6.22
CA GLY A 52 3.02 -5.80 -7.24
C GLY A 52 1.98 -5.30 -8.25
N ILE A 53 1.14 -6.19 -8.77
CA ILE A 53 0.07 -5.83 -9.72
C ILE A 53 -0.95 -4.90 -9.06
N LEU A 54 -1.42 -5.22 -7.86
CA LEU A 54 -2.38 -4.38 -7.13
C LEU A 54 -1.82 -2.98 -6.89
N TYR A 55 -0.58 -2.88 -6.38
CA TYR A 55 0.04 -1.60 -6.10
C TYR A 55 0.46 -0.84 -7.34
N ALA A 56 0.72 -1.50 -8.47
CA ALA A 56 0.92 -0.83 -9.74
C ALA A 56 -0.35 -0.09 -10.17
N LEU A 57 -1.50 -0.76 -10.11
CA LEU A 57 -2.81 -0.16 -10.45
C LEU A 57 -3.16 0.99 -9.49
N LEU A 58 -3.00 0.77 -8.17
CA LEU A 58 -3.27 1.82 -7.19
C LEU A 58 -2.31 3.00 -7.32
N SER A 59 -1.04 2.76 -7.62
CA SER A 59 -0.05 3.83 -7.85
C SER A 59 -0.38 4.64 -9.10
N PHE A 60 -0.92 4.01 -10.14
CA PHE A 60 -1.35 4.70 -11.35
C PHE A 60 -2.51 5.66 -11.04
N ILE A 61 -3.54 5.17 -10.36
CA ILE A 61 -4.69 5.98 -9.93
C ILE A 61 -4.24 7.10 -8.98
N GLY A 62 -3.43 6.76 -7.97
CA GLY A 62 -2.91 7.71 -7.00
C GLY A 62 -2.10 8.84 -7.65
N LEU A 63 -1.23 8.52 -8.60
CA LEU A 63 -0.49 9.54 -9.34
C LEU A 63 -1.42 10.44 -10.16
N LEU A 64 -2.43 9.89 -10.85
CA LEU A 64 -3.38 10.69 -11.63
C LEU A 64 -4.13 11.69 -10.73
N ILE A 65 -4.55 11.25 -9.54
CA ILE A 65 -5.21 12.12 -8.56
C ILE A 65 -4.25 13.20 -8.08
N LEU A 66 -3.01 12.83 -7.71
CA LEU A 66 -1.99 13.77 -7.25
C LEU A 66 -1.70 14.87 -8.27
N LEU A 67 -1.57 14.49 -9.55
CA LEU A 67 -1.26 15.43 -10.63
C LEU A 67 -2.45 16.34 -11.00
N LYS A 68 -3.69 15.85 -10.88
CA LYS A 68 -4.88 16.64 -11.25
C LYS A 68 -5.39 17.54 -10.12
N MET A 69 -5.30 17.06 -8.88
CA MET A 69 -5.94 17.71 -7.72
C MET A 69 -4.96 18.49 -6.85
N GLU A 70 -3.66 18.41 -7.16
CA GLU A 70 -2.56 19.06 -6.42
C GLU A 70 -2.54 18.78 -4.90
N TYR A 71 -3.17 17.68 -4.47
CA TYR A 71 -3.33 17.32 -3.07
C TYR A 71 -2.01 17.31 -2.30
N THR A 72 -2.05 17.77 -1.04
CA THR A 72 -0.92 17.64 -0.12
C THR A 72 -0.66 16.16 0.20
N PRO A 73 0.57 15.78 0.58
CA PRO A 73 0.88 14.39 0.93
C PRO A 73 -0.05 13.84 2.01
N VAL A 74 -0.42 14.66 2.99
CA VAL A 74 -1.39 14.30 4.04
C VAL A 74 -2.76 13.97 3.45
N ARG A 75 -3.29 14.80 2.54
CA ARG A 75 -4.58 14.54 1.88
C ARG A 75 -4.55 13.27 1.03
N MET A 76 -3.45 13.02 0.33
CA MET A 76 -3.24 11.77 -0.41
C MET A 76 -3.21 10.54 0.50
N GLY A 77 -2.51 10.63 1.63
CA GLY A 77 -2.47 9.56 2.63
C GLY A 77 -3.85 9.27 3.23
N VAL A 78 -4.62 10.29 3.61
CA VAL A 78 -5.99 10.11 4.12
C VAL A 78 -6.90 9.48 3.05
N LEU A 79 -6.80 9.92 1.80
CA LEU A 79 -7.58 9.34 0.70
C LEU A 79 -7.24 7.85 0.50
N SER A 80 -5.95 7.52 0.49
CA SER A 80 -5.48 6.13 0.40
C SER A 80 -5.92 5.28 1.57
N LEU A 81 -5.93 5.85 2.79
CA LEU A 81 -6.46 5.18 3.98
C LEU A 81 -7.94 4.80 3.77
N VAL A 82 -8.78 5.75 3.35
CA VAL A 82 -10.21 5.49 3.14
C VAL A 82 -10.44 4.44 2.05
N LEU A 83 -9.78 4.58 0.90
CA LEU A 83 -9.88 3.62 -0.20
C LEU A 83 -9.33 2.25 0.18
N GLY A 84 -8.24 2.22 0.94
CA GLY A 84 -7.61 1.02 1.46
C GLY A 84 -8.53 0.21 2.35
N PHE A 85 -9.17 0.87 3.33
CA PHE A 85 -10.19 0.24 4.15
C PHE A 85 -11.36 -0.28 3.30
N ILE A 86 -11.84 0.47 2.31
CA ILE A 86 -12.88 -0.02 1.40
C ILE A 86 -12.42 -1.31 0.70
N ILE A 87 -11.18 -1.36 0.21
CA ILE A 87 -10.62 -2.54 -0.44
C ILE A 87 -10.54 -3.72 0.53
N GLU A 88 -10.09 -3.49 1.76
CA GLU A 88 -9.99 -4.53 2.77
C GLU A 88 -11.34 -5.07 3.21
N PHE A 89 -12.32 -4.22 3.44
CA PHE A 89 -13.66 -4.65 3.85
C PHE A 89 -14.43 -5.36 2.72
N LEU A 90 -14.29 -4.92 1.47
CA LEU A 90 -15.04 -5.47 0.34
C LEU A 90 -14.38 -6.70 -0.30
N PHE A 91 -13.06 -6.64 -0.50
CA PHE A 91 -12.36 -7.62 -1.35
C PHE A 91 -11.37 -8.49 -0.57
N MET A 92 -10.42 -7.90 0.17
CA MET A 92 -9.33 -8.68 0.77
C MET A 92 -9.76 -9.47 2.01
N LYS A 93 -10.65 -8.88 2.81
CA LYS A 93 -11.22 -9.46 4.04
C LYS A 93 -10.16 -10.13 4.93
N PRO A 94 -9.13 -9.40 5.38
CA PRO A 94 -8.17 -9.95 6.33
C PRO A 94 -8.87 -10.42 7.61
N GLY A 95 -8.22 -11.30 8.38
CA GLY A 95 -8.83 -11.94 9.56
C GLY A 95 -9.46 -10.95 10.56
N TRP A 96 -8.85 -9.76 10.73
CA TRP A 96 -9.38 -8.73 11.62
C TRP A 96 -10.74 -8.18 11.16
N VAL A 97 -11.01 -8.10 9.84
CA VAL A 97 -12.32 -7.69 9.29
C VAL A 97 -13.38 -8.72 9.69
N TYR A 98 -13.07 -10.01 9.56
CA TYR A 98 -13.99 -11.08 9.97
C TYR A 98 -14.27 -11.06 11.47
N SER A 99 -13.24 -10.80 12.29
CA SER A 99 -13.41 -10.71 13.74
C SER A 99 -14.29 -9.54 14.15
N ILE A 100 -14.15 -8.38 13.50
CA ILE A 100 -15.04 -7.23 13.74
C ILE A 100 -16.48 -7.57 13.34
N ALA A 101 -16.68 -8.20 12.17
CA ALA A 101 -18.02 -8.61 11.71
C ALA A 101 -18.72 -9.59 12.66
N ARG A 102 -17.96 -10.34 13.46
CA ARG A 102 -18.45 -11.27 14.49
C ARG A 102 -18.45 -10.70 15.90
N PHE A 103 -18.18 -9.40 16.08
CA PHE A 103 -18.05 -8.72 17.39
C PHE A 103 -16.99 -9.32 18.32
N GLN A 104 -15.97 -10.00 17.77
CA GLN A 104 -14.88 -10.60 18.54
C GLN A 104 -13.71 -9.63 18.67
N ILE A 105 -13.91 -8.47 19.31
CA ILE A 105 -12.88 -7.43 19.39
C ILE A 105 -11.89 -7.74 20.51
N THR A 106 -10.64 -7.97 20.13
CA THR A 106 -9.49 -8.17 21.03
C THR A 106 -8.45 -7.08 20.82
N VAL A 107 -7.51 -6.93 21.76
CA VAL A 107 -6.39 -5.98 21.63
C VAL A 107 -5.60 -6.21 20.35
N GLY A 108 -5.40 -7.46 19.94
CA GLY A 108 -4.71 -7.80 18.70
C GLY A 108 -5.41 -7.27 17.44
N ILE A 109 -6.76 -7.22 17.45
CA ILE A 109 -7.53 -6.66 16.33
C ILE A 109 -7.39 -5.15 16.26
N ILE A 110 -7.38 -4.46 17.40
CA ILE A 110 -7.15 -3.01 17.45
C ILE A 110 -5.77 -2.69 16.84
N ILE A 111 -4.73 -3.45 17.22
CA ILE A 111 -3.38 -3.29 16.65
C ILE A 111 -3.40 -3.56 15.14
N ALA A 112 -4.07 -4.61 14.68
CA ALA A 112 -4.17 -4.93 13.26
C ALA A 112 -4.85 -3.81 12.44
N VAL A 113 -5.91 -3.19 12.97
CA VAL A 113 -6.59 -2.04 12.35
C VAL A 113 -5.65 -0.83 12.28
N LEU A 114 -4.91 -0.53 13.34
CA LEU A 114 -3.96 0.58 13.37
C LEU A 114 -2.81 0.36 12.38
N LEU A 115 -2.29 -0.86 12.27
CA LEU A 115 -1.27 -1.21 11.29
C LEU A 115 -1.79 -1.10 9.85
N SER A 116 -3.01 -1.58 9.59
CA SER A 116 -3.67 -1.38 8.28
C SER A 116 -3.82 0.12 7.96
N ALA A 117 -4.32 0.92 8.92
CA ALA A 117 -4.47 2.36 8.73
C ALA A 117 -3.14 3.05 8.40
N PHE A 118 -2.08 2.73 9.14
CA PHE A 118 -0.74 3.27 8.90
C PHE A 118 -0.23 2.87 7.51
N TYR A 119 -0.41 1.59 7.16
CA TYR A 119 0.02 1.04 5.88
C TYR A 119 -0.67 1.75 4.70
N TRP A 120 -2.00 1.82 4.71
CA TRP A 120 -2.75 2.46 3.64
C TRP A 120 -2.48 3.96 3.55
N PHE A 121 -2.26 4.63 4.68
CA PHE A 121 -1.84 6.03 4.67
C PHE A 121 -0.47 6.19 4.00
N ALA A 122 0.50 5.36 4.38
CA ALA A 122 1.87 5.44 3.86
C ALA A 122 1.93 5.14 2.35
N VAL A 123 1.07 4.25 1.85
CA VAL A 123 0.98 3.86 0.44
C VAL A 123 0.85 5.07 -0.49
N TRP A 124 0.06 6.10 -0.19
CA TRP A 124 0.05 7.32 -1.03
C TRP A 124 0.69 8.53 -0.38
N GLY A 125 0.71 8.62 0.96
CA GLY A 125 1.28 9.76 1.66
C GLY A 125 2.78 9.90 1.42
N PHE A 126 3.52 8.79 1.55
CA PHE A 126 4.97 8.79 1.35
C PHE A 126 5.41 9.08 -0.09
N PRO A 127 4.94 8.37 -1.14
CA PRO A 127 5.31 8.69 -2.52
C PRO A 127 4.90 10.10 -2.95
N SER A 128 3.75 10.59 -2.47
CA SER A 128 3.33 11.97 -2.77
C SER A 128 4.28 13.00 -2.16
N TYR A 129 4.77 12.75 -0.94
CA TYR A 129 5.81 13.57 -0.31
C TYR A 129 7.11 13.52 -1.10
N MET A 130 7.57 12.33 -1.49
CA MET A 130 8.79 12.15 -2.31
C MET A 130 8.67 12.94 -3.62
N LEU A 131 7.58 12.79 -4.36
CA LEU A 131 7.38 13.49 -5.62
C LEU A 131 7.33 15.01 -5.47
N LYS A 132 6.65 15.53 -4.44
CA LYS A 132 6.60 16.98 -4.18
C LYS A 132 7.93 17.57 -3.69
N ARG A 133 8.76 16.78 -3.02
CA ARG A 133 10.06 17.23 -2.51
C ARG A 133 11.15 17.18 -3.58
N TYR A 134 11.12 16.16 -4.43
CA TYR A 134 12.14 15.92 -5.46
C TYR A 134 11.70 16.32 -6.86
N THR A 135 10.58 17.05 -7.00
CA THR A 135 10.05 17.52 -8.29
C THR A 135 11.09 18.27 -9.12
N ALA A 136 11.98 19.04 -8.48
CA ALA A 136 13.06 19.79 -9.14
C ALA A 136 14.24 18.92 -9.64
N VAL A 137 14.43 17.74 -9.05
CA VAL A 137 15.45 16.76 -9.50
C VAL A 137 14.90 15.91 -10.64
N ILE A 138 13.57 15.76 -10.67
CA ILE A 138 12.89 14.90 -11.63
C ILE A 138 12.57 15.69 -12.91
N SER A 139 12.29 17.00 -12.83
CA SER A 139 11.96 17.96 -13.92
C SER A 139 13.05 18.13 -14.95
#